data_AF-A0A7V9N5D4-F1
#
_entry.id   AF-A0A7V9N5D4-F1
#
_cell.length_a   1.000
_cell.length_b   1.000
_cell.length_c   1.000
_cell.angle_alpha   90.00
_cell.angle_beta   90.00
_cell.angle_gamma   90.00
#
_symmetry.space_group_name_H-M   'P 1'
#
loop_
_entity.id
_entity.type
_entity.pdbx_description
1 polymer ?
#
loop_
_entity_poly.entity_id
_entity_poly.type
_entity_poly.pdbx_seq_one_letter_code
_entity_poly.pdbx_strand_id
1 'polypeptide(L)'
;DDLPFTGVIEHTNFMSPDDYGGKRFVYLSKYLEPDHPFFAMSDDELIATYIPYLRKINPKFSRSWIEHAWVFRERSAQPIIPLNYSERIPDYRTGLPGLYLANTTQIYPEDRGTNYSVRLGNQIATLVAGDLAQNANRG
;
A
#
# COMPACT_ATOMS: atom_id res chain seq x y z
N ASP A 1 20.74 -16.37 -9.01
CA ASP A 1 19.47 -17.10 -8.92
C ASP A 1 18.58 -16.46 -7.87
N ASP A 2 17.90 -15.36 -8.22
CA ASP A 2 16.91 -14.73 -7.35
C ASP A 2 15.59 -14.59 -8.10
N LEU A 3 14.47 -14.89 -7.43
CA LEU A 3 13.14 -14.61 -7.96
C LEU A 3 12.96 -13.09 -8.11
N PRO A 4 12.31 -12.60 -9.17
CA PRO A 4 12.13 -11.17 -9.39
C PRO A 4 11.03 -10.57 -8.51
N PHE A 5 10.52 -11.32 -7.53
CA PHE A 5 9.51 -10.91 -6.55
C PHE A 5 9.83 -11.48 -5.16
N THR A 6 9.40 -10.77 -4.13
CA THR A 6 9.51 -11.14 -2.72
C THR A 6 8.39 -12.08 -2.28
N GLY A 7 7.19 -11.94 -2.86
CA GLY A 7 6.02 -12.73 -2.48
C GLY A 7 5.14 -13.11 -3.65
N VAL A 8 4.48 -14.27 -3.53
CA VAL A 8 3.43 -14.76 -4.43
C VAL A 8 2.20 -15.09 -3.60
N ILE A 9 1.10 -14.38 -3.84
CA ILE A 9 -0.14 -14.52 -3.09
C ILE A 9 -1.25 -14.92 -4.08
N GLU A 10 -1.76 -16.14 -3.96
CA GLU A 10 -2.98 -16.54 -4.68
C GLU A 10 -4.21 -16.10 -3.87
N HIS A 11 -4.80 -14.98 -4.28
CA HIS A 11 -5.99 -14.40 -3.62
C HIS A 11 -7.19 -15.33 -3.69
N THR A 12 -7.27 -16.16 -4.72
CA THR A 12 -8.36 -17.12 -4.87
C THR A 12 -8.25 -18.37 -3.98
N ASN A 13 -7.25 -18.42 -3.09
CA ASN A 13 -7.28 -19.34 -1.94
C ASN A 13 -8.00 -18.73 -0.73
N PHE A 14 -8.17 -17.40 -0.70
CA PHE A 14 -8.93 -16.69 0.33
C PHE A 14 -10.39 -16.46 -0.09
N MET A 15 -10.63 -16.11 -1.35
CA MET A 15 -11.97 -15.93 -1.94
C MET A 15 -12.21 -16.95 -3.06
N SER A 16 -13.42 -17.45 -3.24
CA SER A 16 -13.69 -18.44 -4.30
C SER A 16 -13.45 -17.83 -5.70
N PRO A 17 -12.86 -18.57 -6.65
CA PRO A 17 -12.87 -18.19 -8.05
C PRO A 17 -14.27 -17.89 -8.61
N ASP A 18 -15.33 -18.50 -8.06
CA ASP A 18 -16.70 -18.31 -8.51
C ASP A 18 -17.17 -16.86 -8.36
N ASP A 19 -16.68 -16.15 -7.32
CA ASP A 19 -16.93 -14.71 -7.12
C ASP A 19 -16.29 -13.84 -8.21
N TYR A 20 -15.40 -14.43 -9.01
CA TYR A 20 -14.68 -13.81 -10.10
C TYR A 20 -15.00 -14.45 -11.46
N GLY A 21 -16.12 -15.16 -11.59
CA GLY A 21 -16.50 -15.83 -12.84
C GLY A 21 -15.56 -16.97 -13.22
N GLY A 22 -15.04 -17.70 -12.22
CA GLY A 22 -14.12 -18.82 -12.37
C GLY A 22 -12.65 -18.42 -12.55
N LYS A 23 -12.34 -17.12 -12.57
CA LYS A 23 -10.98 -16.60 -12.76
C LYS A 23 -10.14 -16.71 -11.48
N ARG A 24 -8.83 -16.88 -11.65
CA ARG A 24 -7.86 -16.95 -10.56
C ARG A 24 -7.00 -15.69 -10.51
N PHE A 25 -6.76 -15.17 -9.31
CA PHE A 25 -5.94 -14.00 -9.08
C PHE A 25 -4.68 -14.35 -8.30
N VAL A 26 -3.54 -13.93 -8.85
CA VAL A 26 -2.23 -14.05 -8.21
C VAL A 26 -1.59 -12.67 -8.16
N TYR A 27 -1.16 -12.27 -6.96
CA TYR A 27 -0.40 -11.05 -6.72
C TYR A 27 1.07 -11.39 -6.53
N LEU A 28 1.93 -10.66 -7.24
CA LEU A 28 3.39 -10.75 -7.14
C LEU A 28 3.89 -9.44 -6.57
N SER A 29 4.54 -9.47 -5.40
CA SER A 29 5.00 -8.27 -4.71
C SER A 29 6.52 -8.22 -4.66
N LYS A 30 7.10 -7.01 -4.72
CA LYS A 30 8.52 -6.79 -4.51
C LYS A 30 8.78 -5.41 -3.89
N TYR A 31 9.64 -5.37 -2.89
CA TYR A 31 10.21 -4.12 -2.39
C TYR A 31 11.43 -3.75 -3.24
N LEU A 32 11.49 -2.48 -3.64
CA LEU A 32 12.49 -1.97 -4.57
C LEU A 32 13.10 -0.69 -4.01
N GLU A 33 14.41 -0.53 -4.22
CA GLU A 33 15.07 0.75 -4.03
C GLU A 33 14.52 1.79 -5.04
N PRO A 34 14.52 3.10 -4.71
CA PRO A 34 13.93 4.13 -5.55
C PRO A 34 14.50 4.20 -6.97
N ASP A 35 15.76 3.85 -7.17
CA ASP A 35 16.44 3.87 -8.47
C ASP A 35 16.37 2.52 -9.23
N HIS A 36 15.65 1.53 -8.69
CA HIS A 36 15.60 0.21 -9.29
C HIS A 36 14.99 0.24 -10.71
N PRO A 37 15.58 -0.46 -11.71
CA PRO A 37 15.17 -0.41 -13.11
C PRO A 37 13.69 -0.76 -13.37
N PHE A 38 13.09 -1.60 -12.55
CA PHE A 38 11.67 -1.98 -12.66
C PHE A 38 10.70 -0.80 -12.55
N PHE A 39 11.12 0.31 -11.93
CA PHE A 39 10.33 1.53 -11.92
C PHE A 39 10.29 2.25 -13.28
N ALA A 40 11.28 2.01 -14.14
CA ALA A 40 11.39 2.63 -15.47
C ALA A 40 10.95 1.69 -16.61
N MET A 41 10.92 0.39 -16.38
CA MET A 41 10.41 -0.58 -17.35
C MET A 41 8.92 -0.36 -17.63
N SER A 42 8.53 -0.55 -18.90
CA SER A 42 7.11 -0.65 -19.25
C SER A 42 6.46 -1.86 -18.57
N ASP A 43 5.14 -1.85 -18.48
CA ASP A 43 4.38 -2.94 -17.85
C ASP A 43 4.64 -4.28 -18.54
N ASP A 44 4.65 -4.27 -19.88
CA ASP A 44 4.88 -5.47 -20.69
C ASP A 44 6.28 -6.06 -20.48
N GLU A 45 7.31 -5.22 -20.40
CA GLU A 45 8.69 -5.65 -20.13
C GLU A 45 8.82 -6.27 -18.73
N LEU A 46 8.18 -5.65 -17.74
CA LEU A 46 8.20 -6.16 -16.37
C LEU A 46 7.46 -7.51 -16.27
N ILE A 47 6.27 -7.60 -16.88
CA ILE A 47 5.49 -8.84 -16.93
C ILE A 47 6.29 -9.94 -17.64
N ALA A 48 6.92 -9.63 -18.77
CA ALA A 48 7.77 -10.56 -19.50
C ALA A 48 8.96 -11.05 -18.65
N THR A 49 9.52 -10.18 -17.80
CA THR A 49 10.59 -10.52 -16.85
C THR A 49 10.10 -11.51 -15.79
N TYR A 50 8.85 -11.42 -15.33
CA TYR A 50 8.30 -12.24 -14.23
C TYR A 50 7.81 -13.62 -14.70
N ILE A 51 7.24 -13.71 -15.91
CA ILE A 51 6.62 -14.93 -16.45
C ILE A 51 7.51 -16.19 -16.37
N PRO A 52 8.81 -16.15 -16.74
CA PRO A 52 9.67 -17.33 -16.66
C PRO A 52 9.79 -17.90 -15.24
N TYR A 53 9.69 -17.05 -14.22
CA TYR A 53 9.82 -17.44 -12.82
C TYR A 53 8.53 -18.02 -12.25
N LEU A 54 7.36 -17.65 -12.77
CA LEU A 54 6.11 -18.33 -12.45
C LEU A 54 6.15 -19.81 -12.85
N ARG A 55 6.79 -20.14 -13.98
CA ARG A 55 7.00 -21.53 -14.41
C ARG A 55 7.95 -22.30 -13.49
N LYS A 56 8.89 -21.62 -12.82
CA LYS A 56 9.74 -22.27 -11.80
C LYS A 56 8.93 -22.68 -10.57
N ILE A 57 7.89 -21.91 -10.21
CA ILE A 57 6.99 -22.20 -9.08
C ILE A 57 5.97 -23.28 -9.46
N ASN A 58 5.33 -23.13 -10.61
CA ASN A 58 4.39 -24.11 -11.15
C ASN A 58 4.86 -24.55 -12.54
N PRO A 59 5.50 -25.72 -12.69
CA PRO A 59 6.00 -26.20 -13.97
C PRO A 59 4.94 -26.36 -15.07
N LYS A 60 3.66 -26.49 -14.70
CA LYS A 60 2.54 -26.57 -15.65
C LYS A 60 2.09 -25.20 -16.16
N PHE A 61 2.58 -24.11 -15.56
CA PHE A 61 2.21 -22.77 -15.92
C PHE A 61 2.53 -22.46 -17.39
N SER A 62 1.52 -21.98 -18.11
CA SER A 62 1.63 -21.47 -19.47
C SER A 62 1.29 -19.98 -19.49
N ARG A 63 2.01 -19.22 -20.33
CA ARG A 63 1.67 -17.81 -20.59
C ARG A 63 0.23 -17.65 -21.08
N SER A 64 -0.31 -18.65 -21.76
CA SER A 64 -1.70 -18.66 -22.23
C SER A 64 -2.75 -18.68 -21.12
N TRP A 65 -2.35 -18.90 -19.86
CA TRP A 65 -3.27 -18.80 -18.71
C TRP A 65 -3.52 -17.35 -18.28
N ILE A 66 -2.68 -16.40 -18.73
CA ILE A 66 -2.85 -14.98 -18.40
C ILE A 66 -3.89 -14.39 -19.35
N GLU A 67 -5.08 -14.11 -18.83
CA GLU A 67 -6.09 -13.33 -19.55
C GLU A 67 -5.80 -11.83 -19.47
N HIS A 68 -5.38 -11.37 -18.30
CA HIS A 68 -5.07 -9.97 -18.02
C HIS A 68 -3.92 -9.87 -17.02
N ALA A 69 -3.16 -8.78 -17.12
CA ALA A 69 -2.10 -8.45 -16.19
C ALA A 69 -2.08 -6.94 -15.96
N TRP A 70 -1.75 -6.55 -14.73
CA TRP A 70 -1.65 -5.16 -14.31
C TRP A 70 -0.41 -4.98 -13.48
N VAL A 71 0.25 -3.82 -13.62
CA VAL A 71 1.41 -3.46 -12.82
C VAL A 71 1.08 -2.22 -12.00
N PHE A 72 1.29 -2.31 -10.70
CA PHE A 72 1.16 -1.19 -9.77
C PHE A 72 2.54 -0.86 -9.21
N ARG A 73 2.90 0.43 -9.22
CA ARG A 73 4.19 0.94 -8.72
C ARG A 73 3.92 2.11 -7.78
N GLU A 74 4.56 2.09 -6.62
CA GLU A 74 4.51 3.21 -5.66
C GLU A 74 5.92 3.43 -5.10
N ARG A 75 6.47 4.63 -5.30
CA ARG A 75 7.83 5.00 -4.88
C ARG A 75 7.87 5.41 -3.40
N SER A 76 6.74 5.82 -2.84
CA SER A 76 6.59 6.29 -1.46
C SER A 76 5.59 5.41 -0.71
N ALA A 77 5.74 4.09 -0.84
CA ALA A 77 4.77 3.12 -0.33
C ALA A 77 4.69 3.09 1.20
N GLN A 78 5.76 3.50 1.89
CA GLN A 78 5.84 3.54 3.34
C GLN A 78 6.67 4.75 3.80
N PRO A 79 6.29 5.41 4.91
CA PRO A 79 7.16 6.39 5.54
C PRO A 79 8.48 5.76 6.00
N ILE A 80 9.58 6.47 5.77
CA ILE A 80 10.88 6.10 6.33
C ILE A 80 10.91 6.59 7.78
N ILE A 81 11.22 5.68 8.71
CA ILE A 81 11.26 5.94 10.15
C ILE A 81 12.73 6.03 10.60
N PRO A 82 13.37 7.22 10.52
CA PRO A 82 14.75 7.40 10.97
C PRO A 82 14.88 7.32 12.51
N LEU A 83 16.12 7.36 12.99
CA LEU A 83 16.39 7.50 14.42
C LEU A 83 15.69 8.76 14.99
N ASN A 84 15.13 8.62 16.19
CA ASN A 84 14.37 9.67 16.89
C ASN A 84 13.15 10.20 16.12
N TYR A 85 12.53 9.35 15.27
CA TYR A 85 11.32 9.76 14.52
C TYR A 85 10.17 10.23 15.41
N SER A 86 10.04 9.69 16.62
CA SER A 86 9.03 10.09 17.59
C SER A 86 9.05 11.59 17.93
N GLU A 87 10.21 12.24 17.82
CA GLU A 87 10.37 13.68 18.05
C GLU A 87 10.00 14.53 16.82
N ARG A 88 9.76 13.89 15.67
CA ARG A 88 9.54 14.53 14.37
C ARG A 88 8.13 14.30 13.82
N ILE A 89 7.26 13.62 14.56
CA ILE A 89 5.88 13.36 14.16
C ILE A 89 5.14 14.70 14.12
N PRO A 90 4.53 15.07 12.99
CA PRO A 90 3.82 16.34 12.90
C PRO A 90 2.51 16.32 13.70
N ASP A 91 2.17 17.45 14.30
CA ASP A 91 0.89 17.64 15.00
C ASP A 91 -0.32 17.45 14.09
N TYR A 92 -1.43 16.99 14.67
CA TYR A 92 -2.70 16.85 13.96
C TYR A 92 -3.33 18.19 13.60
N ARG A 93 -3.18 19.21 14.45
CA ARG A 93 -3.60 20.58 14.14
C ARG A 93 -2.49 21.24 13.35
N THR A 94 -2.82 21.76 12.18
CA THR A 94 -1.86 22.55 11.41
C THR A 94 -1.84 24.00 11.92
N GLY A 95 -0.90 24.80 11.42
CA GLY A 95 -0.89 26.24 11.66
C GLY A 95 -2.05 27.00 10.98
N LEU A 96 -2.88 26.32 10.18
CA LEU A 96 -4.02 26.90 9.49
C LEU A 96 -5.34 26.51 10.19
N PRO A 97 -6.17 27.48 10.64
CA PRO A 97 -7.44 27.19 11.27
C PRO A 97 -8.36 26.34 10.38
N GLY A 98 -8.93 25.28 10.96
CA GLY A 98 -9.83 24.38 10.26
C GLY A 98 -9.14 23.34 9.35
N LEU A 99 -7.80 23.33 9.27
CA LEU A 99 -7.04 22.33 8.53
C LEU A 99 -6.29 21.40 9.48
N TYR A 100 -6.49 20.10 9.29
CA TYR A 100 -5.89 19.03 10.10
C TYR A 100 -5.07 18.10 9.22
N LEU A 101 -3.94 17.63 9.77
CA LEU A 101 -3.08 16.66 9.12
C LEU A 101 -3.34 15.27 9.71
N ALA A 102 -3.66 14.32 8.84
CA ALA A 102 -3.92 12.94 9.21
C ALA A 102 -3.46 12.00 8.10
N ASN A 103 -2.26 11.45 8.23
CA ASN A 103 -1.74 10.49 7.26
C ASN A 103 -0.83 9.44 7.92
N THR A 104 -0.29 8.52 7.11
CA THR A 104 0.48 7.37 7.61
C THR A 104 1.80 7.75 8.29
N THR A 105 2.34 8.96 8.10
CA THR A 105 3.53 9.42 8.83
C THR A 105 3.25 9.65 10.32
N GLN A 106 1.98 9.78 10.70
CA GLN A 106 1.55 9.95 12.09
C GLN A 106 1.11 8.62 12.72
N ILE A 107 1.16 7.52 11.98
CA ILE A 107 0.97 6.17 12.51
C ILE A 107 2.32 5.67 12.98
N TYR A 108 2.53 5.70 14.30
CA TYR A 108 3.76 5.31 14.97
C TYR A 108 3.45 4.91 16.42
N PRO A 109 4.09 3.87 17.00
CA PRO A 109 5.14 3.03 16.40
C PRO A 109 4.61 1.90 15.50
N GLU A 110 3.30 1.84 15.27
CA GLU A 110 2.69 0.80 14.44
C GLU A 110 2.92 1.05 12.94
N ASP A 111 2.75 0.00 12.13
CA ASP A 111 2.82 0.13 10.67
C ASP A 111 1.52 0.70 10.09
N ARG A 112 1.55 1.10 8.82
CA ARG A 112 0.47 1.72 8.02
C ARG A 112 -0.74 0.81 7.72
N GLY A 113 -1.09 -0.09 8.64
CA GLY A 113 -2.25 -0.97 8.55
C GLY A 113 -3.57 -0.18 8.54
N THR A 114 -4.55 -0.68 7.80
CA THR A 114 -5.86 -0.04 7.61
C THR A 114 -6.58 0.25 8.93
N ASN A 115 -6.46 -0.65 9.92
CA ASN A 115 -7.03 -0.48 11.25
C ASN A 115 -6.51 0.80 11.95
N TYR A 116 -5.23 1.13 11.78
CA TYR A 116 -4.62 2.32 12.37
C TYR A 116 -5.04 3.59 11.65
N SER A 117 -5.19 3.54 10.33
CA SER A 117 -5.74 4.66 9.54
C SER A 117 -7.19 4.98 9.94
N VAL A 118 -8.02 3.96 10.18
CA VAL A 118 -9.40 4.14 10.67
C VAL A 118 -9.40 4.75 12.08
N ARG A 119 -8.56 4.23 12.99
CA ARG A 119 -8.38 4.79 14.34
C ARG A 119 -7.98 6.26 14.29
N LEU A 120 -7.00 6.61 13.46
CA LEU A 120 -6.55 7.98 13.25
C LEU A 120 -7.68 8.86 12.73
N GLY A 121 -8.44 8.40 11.73
CA GLY A 121 -9.60 9.14 11.21
C GLY A 121 -10.63 9.49 12.29
N ASN A 122 -10.99 8.52 13.14
CA ASN A 122 -11.91 8.75 14.26
C ASN A 122 -11.37 9.75 15.30
N GLN A 123 -10.07 9.68 15.59
CA GLN A 123 -9.42 10.62 16.49
C GLN A 123 -9.49 12.05 15.95
N ILE A 124 -9.24 12.23 14.64
CA ILE A 124 -9.27 13.54 13.99
C ILE A 124 -10.70 14.08 13.94
N ALA A 125 -11.69 13.24 13.64
CA ALA A 125 -13.09 13.65 13.67
C ALA A 125 -13.51 14.18 15.06
N THR A 126 -13.08 13.50 16.13
CA THR A 126 -13.32 13.94 17.51
C THR A 126 -12.65 15.29 17.79
N LEU A 127 -11.42 15.46 17.33
CA LEU A 127 -10.64 16.70 17.48
C LEU A 127 -11.33 17.89 16.80
N VAL A 128 -11.76 17.70 15.56
CA VAL A 128 -12.48 18.69 14.75
C VAL A 128 -13.78 19.10 15.44
N ALA A 129 -14.58 18.14 15.91
CA ALA A 129 -15.84 18.41 16.59
C ALA A 129 -15.63 19.25 17.86
N GLY A 130 -14.59 18.94 18.65
CA GLY A 130 -14.23 19.70 19.84
C GLY A 130 -13.84 21.15 19.52
N ASP A 131 -13.02 21.37 18.49
CA ASP A 131 -12.58 22.70 18.10
C ASP A 131 -13.72 23.56 17.56
N LEU A 132 -14.62 22.97 16.76
CA LEU A 132 -15.82 23.65 16.26
C LEU A 132 -16.75 24.10 17.40
N ALA A 133 -16.95 23.24 18.42
CA ALA A 133 -17.78 23.58 19.57
C ALA A 133 -17.16 24.73 20.41
N GLN A 134 -15.85 24.74 20.58
CA GLN A 134 -15.16 25.83 21.28
C GLN A 134 -15.26 27.16 20.53
N ASN A 135 -15.16 27.13 19.20
CA ASN A 135 -15.30 28.34 18.38
C ASN A 135 -16.73 28.89 18.42
N ALA A 136 -17.74 28.01 18.41
CA ALA A 136 -19.15 28.42 18.55
C ALA A 136 -19.45 29.09 19.91
N ASN A 137 -18.76 28.68 20.98
CA ASN A 137 -18.93 29.28 22.31
C ASN A 137 -18.16 30.59 22.52
N ARG A 138 -17.31 31.00 21.55
CA ARG A 138 -16.51 32.22 21.60
C ARG A 138 -17.04 33.36 20.73
N GLY A 139 -18.03 33.10 19.88
CA GLY A 139 -18.73 34.10 19.06
C GLY A 139 -20.08 34.47 19.66
#